data_AF-A0A2J7ZN15-F1
#
_entry.id   AF-A0A2J7ZN15-F1
#
_cell.length_a   1.000
_cell.length_b   1.000
_cell.length_c   1.000
_cell.angle_alpha   90.00
_cell.angle_beta   90.00
_cell.angle_gamma   90.00
#
_symmetry.space_group_name_H-M   'P 1'
#
loop_
_entity.id
_entity.type
_entity.pdbx_description
1 polymer ?
#
loop_
_entity_poly.entity_id
_entity_poly.type
_entity_poly.pdbx_seq_one_letter_code
_entity_poly.pdbx_strand_id
1 'polypeptide(L)' 'MQGASRFKSMDHVKVLRPLYDERHPASFKAVVDAYVRTAPLSYDLKADLQCLKTLSIVTRNELATLHSLTG' A
#
# COMPACT_ATOMS: atom_id res chain seq x y z
N MET A 1 -28.08 1.28 -8.20
CA MET A 1 -26.81 1.75 -7.61
C MET A 1 -26.02 0.52 -7.17
N GLN A 2 -24.97 0.12 -7.88
CA GLN A 2 -24.07 -0.96 -7.46
C GLN A 2 -22.64 -0.45 -7.53
N GLY A 3 -22.18 0.09 -6.40
CA GLY A 3 -20.79 0.39 -6.15
C GLY A 3 -20.02 -0.89 -5.86
N ALA A 4 -19.72 -1.67 -6.89
CA ALA A 4 -18.67 -2.68 -6.83
C ALA A 4 -17.41 -2.03 -7.43
N SER A 5 -16.71 -1.26 -6.59
CA SER A 5 -15.44 -0.63 -6.96
C SER A 5 -14.40 -1.71 -7.26
N ARG A 6 -14.33 -2.09 -8.54
CA ARG A 6 -13.19 -2.44 -9.42
C ARG A 6 -11.84 -2.93 -8.89
N PHE A 7 -11.67 -3.30 -7.62
CA PHE A 7 -10.57 -4.14 -7.19
C PHE A 7 -10.87 -5.59 -7.63
N LYS A 8 -10.81 -5.82 -8.94
CA LYS A 8 -10.55 -7.15 -9.50
C LYS A 8 -9.28 -7.62 -8.82
N SER A 9 -9.49 -8.45 -7.80
CA SER A 9 -8.66 -9.55 -7.32
C SER A 9 -7.15 -9.32 -7.39
N MET A 10 -6.49 -9.57 -6.26
CA MET A 10 -5.05 -9.75 -6.07
C MET A 10 -4.39 -10.80 -7.01
N ASP A 11 -4.89 -11.06 -8.21
CA ASP A 11 -4.30 -11.96 -9.20
C ASP A 11 -2.88 -11.53 -9.60
N HIS A 12 -2.59 -10.23 -9.66
CA HIS A 12 -1.23 -9.73 -9.85
C HIS A 12 -0.32 -9.99 -8.64
N VAL A 13 -0.90 -10.20 -7.45
CA VAL A 13 -0.20 -10.60 -6.23
C VAL A 13 -0.01 -12.12 -6.18
N LYS A 14 -0.87 -12.91 -6.84
CA LYS A 14 -0.72 -14.37 -6.94
C LYS A 14 0.60 -14.79 -7.57
N VAL A 15 1.19 -13.97 -8.44
CA VAL A 15 2.53 -14.21 -9.00
C VAL A 15 3.63 -14.23 -7.92
N LEU A 16 3.41 -13.52 -6.81
CA LEU A 16 4.34 -13.46 -5.68
C LEU A 16 4.13 -14.61 -4.69
N ARG A 17 3.04 -15.40 -4.78
CA ARG A 17 2.74 -16.51 -3.85
C ARG A 17 3.90 -17.48 -3.64
N PRO A 18 4.69 -17.87 -4.66
CA PRO A 18 5.84 -18.75 -4.44
C PRO A 18 6.95 -18.10 -3.61
N LEU A 19 6.94 -16.78 -3.45
CA LEU A 19 8.03 -16.00 -2.85
C LEU A 19 7.77 -15.61 -1.40
N TYR A 20 6.52 -15.69 -0.91
CA TYR A 20 6.18 -15.38 0.48
C TYR A 20 5.53 -16.56 1.20
N ASP A 21 5.75 -16.64 2.51
CA ASP A 21 5.12 -17.65 3.35
C ASP A 21 3.75 -17.17 3.85
N GLU A 22 2.68 -17.85 3.44
CA GLU A 22 1.30 -17.56 3.86
C GLU A 22 1.10 -17.73 5.37
N ARG A 23 1.92 -18.55 6.03
CA ARG A 23 1.89 -18.72 7.50
C ARG A 23 2.47 -17.52 8.24
N HIS A 24 3.21 -16.66 7.54
CA HIS A 24 3.88 -15.48 8.09
C HIS A 24 3.48 -14.23 7.31
N PRO A 25 2.43 -13.49 7.73
CA PRO A 25 1.97 -12.28 7.05
C PRO A 25 3.06 -11.22 6.83
N ALA A 26 4.08 -11.18 7.69
CA ALA A 26 5.24 -10.30 7.53
C ALA A 26 6.11 -10.64 6.29
N SER A 27 6.14 -11.91 5.87
CA SER A 27 6.86 -12.38 4.68
C SER A 27 6.26 -11.77 3.41
N PHE A 28 4.94 -11.66 3.34
CA PHE A 28 4.25 -11.02 2.23
C PHE A 28 4.70 -9.57 2.04
N LYS A 29 4.71 -8.79 3.13
CA LYS A 29 5.14 -7.39 3.09
C LYS A 29 6.60 -7.26 2.63
N ALA A 30 7.49 -8.11 3.12
CA ALA A 30 8.90 -8.08 2.74
C ALA A 30 9.10 -8.34 1.25
N VAL A 31 8.36 -9.30 0.67
CA VAL A 31 8.42 -9.64 -0.76
C VAL A 31 7.88 -8.53 -1.64
N VAL A 32 6.75 -7.93 -1.25
CA VAL A 32 6.19 -6.78 -1.97
C VAL A 32 7.13 -5.58 -1.89
N ASP A 33 7.69 -5.28 -0.72
CA ASP A 33 8.65 -4.19 -0.55
C ASP A 33 9.90 -4.39 -1.42
N ALA A 34 10.41 -5.62 -1.51
CA ALA A 34 11.54 -5.96 -2.36
C ALA A 34 11.20 -5.80 -3.86
N TYR A 35 10.03 -6.29 -4.28
CA TYR A 35 9.57 -6.17 -5.67
C TYR A 35 9.38 -4.70 -6.08
N VAL A 36 8.75 -3.88 -5.25
CA VAL A 36 8.53 -2.46 -5.54
C VAL A 36 9.85 -1.68 -5.61
N ARG A 37 10.87 -2.07 -4.83
CA ARG A 37 12.20 -1.44 -4.89
C ARG A 37 12.96 -1.76 -6.17
N THR A 38 12.82 -2.97 -6.70
CA THR A 38 13.58 -3.45 -7.86
C THR A 38 12.83 -3.25 -9.18
N ALA A 39 11.50 -3.14 -9.13
CA ALA A 39 10.69 -2.88 -10.31
C ALA A 39 11.02 -1.47 -10.86
N PRO A 40 11.28 -1.33 -12.17
CA PRO A 40 11.32 -0.03 -12.81
C PRO A 40 9.90 0.53 -12.84
N LEU A 41 9.52 1.22 -11.76
CA LEU A 41 8.24 1.91 -11.69
C LEU A 41 8.25 2.98 -12.79
N SER A 42 7.21 3.01 -13.61
CA SER A 42 6.97 4.13 -14.51
C SER A 42 6.98 5.44 -13.71
N TYR A 43 7.45 6.52 -14.33
CA TYR A 43 7.55 7.84 -13.70
C TYR A 43 6.26 8.26 -12.97
N ASP A 44 5.11 8.04 -13.60
CA ASP A 44 3.79 8.38 -13.07
C ASP A 44 3.45 7.58 -11.81
N LEU A 45 3.67 6.26 -11.83
CA LEU A 45 3.45 5.39 -10.67
C LEU A 45 4.34 5.76 -9.47
N LYS A 46 5.59 6.17 -9.72
CA LYS A 46 6.47 6.65 -8.66
C LYS A 46 5.97 7.97 -8.06
N ALA A 47 5.50 8.89 -8.89
CA ALA A 47 4.92 10.16 -8.45
C ALA A 47 3.65 9.94 -7.62
N ASP A 48 2.75 9.07 -8.08
CA ASP A 48 1.51 8.73 -7.40
C ASP A 48 1.77 8.08 -6.02
N LEU A 49 2.75 7.17 -5.94
CA LEU A 49 3.14 6.56 -4.66
C LEU A 49 3.72 7.58 -3.67
N GLN A 50 4.50 8.56 -4.15
CA GLN A 50 4.99 9.64 -3.29
C GLN A 50 3.85 10.54 -2.82
N CYS A 51 2.91 10.87 -3.70
CA CYS A 51 1.71 11.64 -3.35
C CYS A 51 0.90 10.94 -2.26
N LEU A 52 0.60 9.64 -2.45
CA LEU A 52 -0.11 8.82 -1.46
C LEU A 52 0.63 8.74 -0.11
N LYS A 53 1.95 8.59 -0.14
CA LYS A 53 2.76 8.59 1.09
C LYS A 53 2.63 9.92 1.84
N THR A 54 2.75 11.05 1.14
CA THR A 54 2.60 12.38 1.73
C THR A 54 1.20 12.57 2.33
N LEU A 55 0.14 12.23 1.58
CA LEU A 55 -1.24 12.29 2.09
C LEU A 55 -1.41 11.44 3.35
N SER A 56 -0.85 10.22 3.37
CA SER A 56 -0.94 9.35 4.55
C SER A 56 -0.28 9.94 5.81
N ILE A 57 0.74 10.78 5.65
CA ILE A 57 1.43 11.45 6.76
C ILE A 57 0.59 12.63 7.23
N VAL A 58 0.10 13.45 6.30
CA VAL A 58 -0.77 14.59 6.61
C VAL A 58 -2.00 14.12 7.37
N THR A 59 -2.72 13.11 6.88
CA THR A 59 -3.91 12.57 7.54
C THR A 59 -3.59 12.01 8.93
N ARG A 60 -2.46 11.32 9.11
CA ARG A 60 -2.04 10.84 10.45
C ARG A 60 -1.78 11.97 11.42
N ASN A 61 -1.14 13.04 10.96
CA ASN A 61 -0.86 14.22 11.78
C ASN A 61 -2.15 14.95 12.15
N GLU A 62 -3.06 15.16 11.19
CA GLU A 62 -4.38 15.78 11.45
C GLU A 62 -5.19 14.96 12.46
N LEU A 63 -5.21 13.63 12.32
CA LEU A 63 -5.90 12.75 13.27
C LEU A 63 -5.30 12.83 14.67
N ALA A 64 -3.96 12.86 14.77
CA ALA A 64 -3.26 13.02 16.05
C ALA A 64 -3.58 14.39 16.69
N THR A 65 -3.58 15.46 15.90
CA THR A 65 -3.95 16.81 16.36
C THR A 65 -5.40 16.87 16.86
N LEU A 66 -6.34 16.25 16.13
CA LEU A 66 -7.75 16.16 16.56
C LEU A 66 -7.89 15.41 17.88
N HIS A 67 -7.21 14.27 18.04
CA HIS A 67 -7.19 13.51 19.29
C HIS A 67 -6.60 14.31 20.47
N SER A 68 -5.57 15.13 20.24
CA SER A 68 -4.99 15.99 21.29
C SER A 68 -5.87 17.18 21.69
N LEU A 69 -6.81 17.60 20.82
CA LEU A 69 -7.76 18.68 21.09
C LEU A 69 -9.07 18.20 21.73
N THR A 70 -9.33 16.90 21.72
CA THR A 70 -10.55 16.28 22.29
C THR A 70 -10.28 15.48 23.57
N GLY A 71 -9.04 15.48 24.07
CA GLY A 71 -8.62 14.86 25.34
C GLY A 71 -8.54 15.83 26.49
#